data_AF-F2VHS1-F1
#
_entry.id   AF-F2VHS1-F1
#
_cell.length_a   1.000
_cell.length_b   1.000
_cell.length_c   1.000
_cell.angle_alpha   90.00
_cell.angle_beta   90.00
_cell.angle_gamma   90.00
#
_symmetry.space_group_name_H-M   'P 1'
#
loop_
_entity.id
_entity.type
_entity.pdbx_description
1 polymer ?
#
loop_
_entity_poly.entity_id
_entity_poly.type
_entity_poly.pdbx_seq_one_letter_code
_entity_poly.pdbx_strand_id
1 'polypeptide(L)'
;LHVLTVLGEPEKPVRDVSAEDFLRCMTPAEADHEKTYAVPSLADLGLEVEFDVLWPGGETHALQRLDKHFQSQGWVTSFSKTRTVPNSLLPSSTGLSPYLSLGCLSVRTFYHQLSSVYAQSKNHSLPPLSLQGQVLWREFFYTVASSTPNFTKMEGNPICLQIQWYHDPEALEKWRTAQTGFPWIDAIMTQLRQEGWIHHLARHAVACFLTRGDLWISWEEGMKVFEELLLDADYSINAGNWMWLSASAFFHKYTRIFCPVRFGRRTDPQGQYL
;
A
#
# COMPACT_ATOMS: atom_id res chain seq x y z
N LEU A 1 -18.79 -6.13 13.46
CA LEU A 1 -17.87 -6.98 12.68
C LEU A 1 -17.78 -8.33 13.35
N HIS A 2 -18.19 -9.41 12.69
CA HIS A 2 -18.27 -10.74 13.33
C HIS A 2 -16.93 -11.19 13.95
N VAL A 3 -15.81 -10.92 13.26
CA VAL A 3 -14.47 -11.25 13.76
C VAL A 3 -14.15 -10.53 15.08
N LEU A 4 -14.37 -9.21 15.16
CA LEU A 4 -14.13 -8.45 16.39
C LEU A 4 -15.08 -8.86 17.53
N THR A 5 -16.31 -9.31 17.21
CA THR A 5 -17.23 -9.83 18.23
C THR A 5 -16.82 -11.22 18.74
N VAL A 6 -16.05 -11.98 17.98
CA VAL A 6 -15.60 -13.34 18.34
C VAL A 6 -14.23 -13.31 19.02
N LEU A 7 -13.28 -12.53 18.49
CA LEU A 7 -11.89 -12.48 18.95
C LEU A 7 -11.60 -11.34 19.93
N GLY A 8 -12.50 -10.36 20.02
CA GLY A 8 -12.29 -9.14 20.79
C GLY A 8 -11.48 -8.07 20.05
N GLU A 9 -11.24 -6.96 20.74
CA GLU A 9 -10.36 -5.89 20.27
C GLU A 9 -8.89 -6.31 20.36
N PRO A 10 -8.01 -5.81 19.47
CA PRO A 10 -6.58 -6.04 19.60
C PRO A 10 -6.05 -5.43 20.90
N GLU A 11 -5.00 -6.04 21.45
CA GLU A 11 -4.29 -5.52 22.61
C GLU A 11 -3.91 -4.04 22.43
N LYS A 12 -3.92 -3.29 23.54
CA LYS A 12 -3.50 -1.89 23.53
C LYS A 12 -2.01 -1.78 23.18
N PRO A 13 -1.58 -0.70 22.51
CA PRO A 13 -0.17 -0.41 22.34
C PRO A 13 0.52 -0.32 23.71
N VAL A 14 1.78 -0.75 23.75
CA VAL A 14 2.63 -0.50 24.92
C VAL A 14 2.89 1.01 25.04
N ARG A 15 3.28 1.46 26.24
CA ARG A 15 3.64 2.87 26.45
C ARG A 15 4.88 3.24 25.64
N ASP A 16 5.00 4.52 25.32
CA ASP A 16 6.19 5.07 24.69
C ASP A 16 7.41 4.90 25.60
N VAL A 17 8.58 4.75 24.97
CA VAL A 17 9.87 4.73 25.66
C VAL A 17 10.18 6.15 26.13
N SER A 18 10.51 6.29 27.41
CA SER A 18 10.84 7.57 28.01
C SER A 18 12.35 7.73 28.19
N ALA A 19 12.80 8.96 28.47
CA ALA A 19 14.20 9.20 28.84
C ALA A 19 14.63 8.37 30.06
N GLU A 20 13.70 8.03 30.97
CA GLU A 20 13.97 7.21 32.14
C GLU A 20 14.32 5.76 31.78
N ASP A 21 13.73 5.22 30.70
CA ASP A 21 14.04 3.87 30.22
C ASP A 21 15.50 3.78 29.75
N PHE A 22 16.00 4.85 29.13
CA PHE A 22 17.37 4.93 28.66
C PHE A 22 18.40 5.17 29.76
N LEU A 23 18.01 5.64 30.96
CA LEU A 23 18.94 5.82 32.08
C LEU A 23 19.63 4.52 32.50
N ARG A 24 19.02 3.37 32.18
CA ARG A 24 19.55 2.03 32.47
C ARG A 24 20.26 1.40 31.27
N CYS A 25 20.21 2.04 30.12
CA CYS A 25 20.87 1.59 28.91
C CYS A 25 22.27 2.21 28.85
N MET A 26 23.30 1.36 28.86
CA MET A 26 24.65 1.79 28.51
C MET A 26 24.98 1.26 27.13
N THR A 27 25.21 2.16 26.17
CA THR A 27 25.77 1.79 24.87
C THR A 27 27.30 1.77 25.01
N PRO A 28 27.97 0.61 24.88
CA PRO A 28 29.43 0.58 24.81
C PRO A 28 29.86 1.22 23.49
N ALA A 29 30.22 2.50 23.53
CA ALA A 29 30.70 3.26 22.38
C ALA A 29 32.23 3.39 22.46
N GLU A 30 32.93 2.74 21.54
CA GLU A 30 34.37 2.91 21.30
C GLU A 30 34.61 4.07 20.31
N ALA A 31 35.86 4.51 20.16
CA ALA A 31 36.21 5.66 19.31
C ALA A 31 35.87 5.45 17.82
N ASP A 32 35.74 4.20 17.37
CA ASP A 32 35.39 3.81 16.01
C ASP A 32 33.93 3.35 15.86
N HIS A 33 33.09 3.51 16.89
CA HIS A 33 31.71 3.01 16.91
C HIS A 33 30.87 3.48 15.71
N GLU A 34 30.97 4.76 15.34
CA GLU A 34 30.27 5.28 14.15
C GLU A 34 30.78 4.66 12.84
N LYS A 35 32.07 4.33 12.74
CA LYS A 35 32.61 3.66 11.55
C LYS A 35 32.12 2.22 11.44
N THR A 36 31.93 1.54 12.56
CA THR A 36 31.61 0.11 12.60
C THR A 36 30.10 -0.16 12.62
N TYR A 37 29.30 0.74 13.21
CA TYR A 37 27.87 0.50 13.50
C TYR A 37 26.93 1.57 12.97
N ALA A 38 27.40 2.59 12.23
CA ALA A 38 26.50 3.54 11.60
C ALA A 38 25.58 2.86 10.57
N VAL A 39 24.39 3.45 10.41
CA VAL A 39 23.49 3.10 9.31
C VAL A 39 24.16 3.52 8.00
N PRO A 40 24.31 2.61 7.02
CA PRO A 40 24.98 2.94 5.76
C PRO A 40 24.20 4.00 4.98
N SER A 41 24.93 4.88 4.30
CA SER A 41 24.39 5.81 3.32
C SER A 41 24.13 5.13 1.97
N LEU A 42 23.45 5.81 1.05
CA LEU A 42 23.27 5.31 -0.32
C LEU A 42 24.62 5.16 -1.04
N ALA A 43 25.58 6.05 -0.79
CA ALA A 43 26.92 5.95 -1.36
C ALA A 43 27.67 4.70 -0.88
N ASP A 44 27.50 4.31 0.39
CA ASP A 44 28.07 3.07 0.93
C ASP A 44 27.49 1.82 0.26
N LEU A 45 26.29 1.93 -0.31
CA LEU A 45 25.63 0.88 -1.09
C LEU A 45 25.94 0.96 -2.59
N GLY A 46 26.80 1.89 -3.02
CA GLY A 46 27.15 2.10 -4.44
C GLY A 46 26.04 2.77 -5.25
N LEU A 47 25.15 3.51 -4.58
CA LEU A 47 24.01 4.20 -5.20
C LEU A 47 24.26 5.71 -5.18
N GLU A 48 24.42 6.29 -6.37
CA GLU A 48 24.51 7.74 -6.58
C GLU A 48 23.20 8.21 -7.21
N VAL A 49 22.26 8.64 -6.37
CA VAL A 49 20.91 9.01 -6.82
C VAL A 49 20.52 10.35 -6.22
N GLU A 50 20.16 11.31 -7.08
CA GLU A 50 19.46 12.53 -6.66
C GLU A 50 17.96 12.29 -6.80
N PHE A 51 17.22 12.48 -5.71
CA PHE A 51 15.76 12.36 -5.71
C PHE A 51 15.14 13.28 -4.66
N ASP A 52 13.91 13.71 -4.94
CA ASP A 52 13.09 14.44 -3.98
C ASP A 52 12.45 13.46 -2.98
N VAL A 53 12.71 13.68 -1.69
CA VAL A 53 12.16 12.81 -0.63
C VAL A 53 10.72 13.19 -0.33
N LEU A 54 9.77 12.68 -1.12
CA LEU A 54 8.33 12.87 -0.90
C LEU A 54 7.80 12.08 0.31
N TRP A 55 8.46 10.97 0.64
CA TRP A 55 8.09 10.02 1.69
C TRP A 55 9.27 9.79 2.64
N PRO A 56 9.59 10.75 3.52
CA PRO A 56 10.68 10.58 4.47
C PRO A 56 10.35 9.44 5.44
N GLY A 57 11.27 8.48 5.57
CA GLY A 57 11.08 7.28 6.40
C GLY A 57 11.18 7.56 7.91
N GLY A 58 10.81 6.56 8.72
CA GLY A 58 11.01 6.58 10.17
C GLY A 58 9.76 6.90 11.01
N GLU A 59 9.82 6.51 12.28
CA GLU A 59 8.73 6.63 13.26
C GLU A 59 8.28 8.08 13.47
N THR A 60 9.22 9.01 13.59
CA THR A 60 8.91 10.44 13.81
C THR A 60 8.01 11.00 12.71
N HIS A 61 8.32 10.72 11.44
CA HIS A 61 7.51 11.18 10.32
C HIS A 61 6.18 10.43 10.22
N ALA A 62 6.15 9.15 10.62
CA ALA A 62 4.92 8.36 10.69
C ALA A 62 3.92 8.97 11.69
N LEU A 63 4.38 9.29 12.91
CA LEU A 63 3.56 9.88 13.96
C LEU A 63 3.12 11.30 13.61
N GLN A 64 4.00 12.13 13.05
CA GLN A 64 3.62 13.47 12.58
C GLN A 64 2.51 13.44 11.53
N ARG A 65 2.60 12.51 10.56
CA ARG A 65 1.55 12.32 9.54
C ARG A 65 0.26 11.82 10.17
N LEU A 66 0.35 10.85 11.09
CA LEU A 66 -0.78 10.35 11.84
C LEU A 66 -1.50 11.49 12.57
N ASP A 67 -0.81 12.28 13.38
CA ASP A 67 -1.39 13.38 14.15
C ASP A 67 -2.06 14.40 13.24
N LYS A 68 -1.42 14.76 12.12
CA LYS A 68 -2.01 15.65 11.11
C LYS A 68 -3.34 15.13 10.56
N HIS A 69 -3.51 13.81 10.43
CA HIS A 69 -4.80 13.23 10.02
C HIS A 69 -5.86 13.31 11.11
N PHE A 70 -5.46 13.09 12.36
CA PHE A 70 -6.37 13.09 13.49
C PHE A 70 -6.78 14.49 13.95
N GLN A 71 -6.09 15.55 13.52
CA GLN A 71 -6.53 16.95 13.70
C GLN A 71 -7.92 17.20 13.09
N SER A 72 -8.29 16.50 12.01
CA SER A 72 -9.63 16.61 11.40
C SER A 72 -10.49 15.39 11.71
N GLN A 73 -11.01 15.30 12.94
CA GLN A 73 -11.88 14.19 13.34
C GLN A 73 -13.12 14.02 12.44
N GLY A 74 -13.66 15.11 11.89
CA GLY A 74 -14.77 15.07 10.93
C GLY A 74 -14.42 14.35 9.62
N TRP A 75 -13.17 14.46 9.15
CA TRP A 75 -12.68 13.72 7.99
C TRP A 75 -12.52 12.22 8.33
N VAL A 76 -12.00 11.89 9.51
CA VAL A 76 -11.84 10.50 9.99
C VAL A 76 -13.18 9.76 10.08
N THR A 77 -14.21 10.41 10.62
CA THR A 77 -15.55 9.82 10.82
C THR A 77 -16.32 9.68 9.51
N SER A 78 -16.14 10.62 8.57
CA SER A 78 -16.82 10.61 7.27
C SER A 78 -16.07 9.81 6.19
N PHE A 79 -14.84 9.35 6.45
CA PHE A 79 -14.03 8.61 5.48
C PHE A 79 -14.77 7.40 4.92
N SER A 80 -14.82 7.27 3.60
CA SER A 80 -15.33 6.09 2.92
C SER A 80 -14.51 5.85 1.66
N LYS A 81 -13.95 4.65 1.52
CA LYS A 81 -13.04 4.27 0.42
C LYS A 81 -13.63 4.45 -0.98
N THR A 82 -14.95 4.32 -1.12
CA THR A 82 -15.64 4.55 -2.41
C THR A 82 -15.98 6.03 -2.66
N ARG A 83 -15.92 6.87 -1.62
CA ARG A 83 -16.22 8.32 -1.66
C ARG A 83 -14.98 9.21 -1.62
N THR A 84 -13.79 8.67 -1.33
CA THR A 84 -12.52 9.37 -1.63
C THR A 84 -12.56 9.73 -3.10
N VAL A 85 -12.79 11.01 -3.35
CA VAL A 85 -13.24 11.52 -4.64
C VAL A 85 -12.21 11.10 -5.70
N PRO A 86 -12.63 10.55 -6.85
CA PRO A 86 -11.71 10.21 -7.94
C PRO A 86 -10.98 11.44 -8.51
N ASN A 87 -11.26 12.66 -8.05
CA ASN A 87 -10.70 13.89 -8.62
C ASN A 87 -9.21 14.11 -8.33
N SER A 88 -8.53 13.22 -7.60
CA SER A 88 -7.08 13.28 -7.43
C SER A 88 -6.48 11.90 -7.20
N LEU A 89 -5.55 11.50 -8.08
CA LEU A 89 -4.65 10.35 -7.90
C LEU A 89 -3.40 10.70 -7.09
N LEU A 90 -3.20 12.00 -6.82
CA LEU A 90 -2.16 12.45 -5.92
C LEU A 90 -2.40 11.84 -4.53
N PRO A 91 -1.35 11.72 -3.70
CA PRO A 91 -1.45 11.17 -2.37
C PRO A 91 -2.68 11.71 -1.64
N SER A 92 -3.70 10.85 -1.51
CA SER A 92 -4.81 11.13 -0.60
C SER A 92 -4.16 11.26 0.77
N SER A 93 -4.56 12.31 1.49
CA SER A 93 -3.90 12.81 2.69
C SER A 93 -3.35 11.71 3.60
N THR A 94 -4.03 10.57 3.77
CA THR A 94 -3.69 9.39 4.59
C THR A 94 -2.45 8.58 4.25
N GLY A 95 -1.45 9.12 3.56
CA GLY A 95 -0.26 8.37 3.13
C GLY A 95 0.54 7.77 4.30
N LEU A 96 0.04 6.66 4.85
CA LEU A 96 0.52 5.94 6.03
C LEU A 96 0.98 4.53 5.67
N SER A 97 0.66 4.04 4.45
CA SER A 97 0.95 2.66 4.05
C SER A 97 2.45 2.31 4.06
N PRO A 98 3.40 3.18 3.64
CA PRO A 98 4.83 2.85 3.76
C PRO A 98 5.25 2.67 5.22
N TYR A 99 4.77 3.52 6.11
CA TYR A 99 5.08 3.48 7.54
C TYR A 99 4.45 2.27 8.25
N LEU A 100 3.26 1.86 7.84
CA LEU A 100 2.61 0.64 8.36
C LEU A 100 3.30 -0.63 7.86
N SER A 101 3.80 -0.63 6.62
CA SER A 101 4.53 -1.76 6.03
C SER A 101 5.89 -1.97 6.71
N LEU A 102 6.63 -0.89 6.94
CA LEU A 102 7.95 -0.91 7.59
C LEU A 102 7.90 -0.95 9.12
N GLY A 103 6.70 -0.91 9.73
CA GLY A 103 6.54 -0.90 11.18
C GLY A 103 6.90 0.42 11.87
N CYS A 104 7.20 1.49 11.11
CA CYS A 104 7.36 2.84 11.66
C CYS A 104 6.08 3.37 12.33
N LEU A 105 4.91 2.85 11.94
CA LEU A 105 3.64 3.09 12.61
C LEU A 105 3.04 1.77 13.10
N SER A 106 2.74 1.69 14.39
CA SER A 106 1.99 0.58 14.97
C SER A 106 0.56 0.55 14.47
N VAL A 107 0.16 -0.59 13.88
CA VAL A 107 -1.23 -0.86 13.46
C VAL A 107 -2.19 -0.80 14.65
N ARG A 108 -1.75 -1.24 15.83
CA ARG A 108 -2.55 -1.17 17.07
C ARG A 108 -2.75 0.28 17.50
N THR A 109 -1.72 1.13 17.42
CA THR A 109 -1.83 2.56 17.73
C THR A 109 -2.84 3.22 16.80
N PHE A 110 -2.73 2.97 15.50
CA PHE A 110 -3.68 3.49 14.52
C PHE A 110 -5.12 3.02 14.80
N TYR A 111 -5.31 1.72 15.07
CA TYR A 111 -6.62 1.15 15.40
C TYR A 111 -7.24 1.80 16.65
N HIS A 112 -6.49 1.89 17.76
CA HIS A 112 -7.01 2.42 19.02
C HIS A 112 -7.30 3.93 18.96
N GLN A 113 -6.50 4.69 18.20
CA GLN A 113 -6.82 6.09 17.92
C GLN A 113 -8.10 6.23 17.09
N LEU A 114 -8.28 5.41 16.04
CA LEU A 114 -9.53 5.38 15.25
C LEU A 114 -10.74 5.05 16.12
N SER A 115 -10.64 4.00 16.96
CA SER A 115 -11.70 3.60 17.88
C SER A 115 -12.07 4.72 18.85
N SER A 116 -11.07 5.46 19.35
CA SER A 116 -11.31 6.60 20.24
C SER A 116 -12.08 7.73 19.56
N VAL A 117 -11.76 8.05 18.31
CA VAL A 117 -12.50 9.03 17.50
C VAL A 117 -13.92 8.55 17.20
N TYR A 118 -14.07 7.26 16.84
CA TYR A 118 -15.38 6.68 16.52
C TYR A 118 -16.30 6.63 17.74
N ALA A 119 -15.77 6.34 18.94
CA ALA A 119 -16.54 6.38 20.18
C ALA A 119 -17.09 7.78 20.52
N GLN A 120 -16.43 8.83 20.07
CA GLN A 120 -16.85 10.23 20.27
C GLN A 120 -17.84 10.71 19.19
N SER A 121 -18.04 9.93 18.12
CA SER A 121 -18.91 10.31 17.00
C SER A 121 -20.25 9.58 17.03
N LYS A 122 -21.34 10.32 16.83
CA LYS A 122 -22.70 9.74 16.68
C LYS A 122 -22.84 8.92 15.40
N ASN A 123 -22.13 9.31 14.34
CA ASN A 123 -22.16 8.67 13.04
C ASN A 123 -20.73 8.55 12.51
N HIS A 124 -20.32 7.35 12.14
CA HIS A 124 -19.06 7.13 11.43
C HIS A 124 -19.25 6.05 10.36
N SER A 125 -18.42 6.10 9.33
CA SER A 125 -18.42 5.04 8.32
C SER A 125 -18.08 3.70 8.94
N LEU A 126 -18.73 2.64 8.45
CA LEU A 126 -18.50 1.28 8.90
C LEU A 126 -17.58 0.52 7.93
N PRO A 127 -16.84 -0.49 8.41
CA PRO A 127 -16.14 -1.43 7.54
C PRO A 127 -17.09 -2.09 6.52
N PRO A 128 -16.62 -2.41 5.29
CA PRO A 128 -15.23 -2.39 4.83
C PRO A 128 -14.72 -1.03 4.32
N LEU A 129 -15.58 -0.01 4.29
CA LEU A 129 -15.27 1.27 3.63
C LEU A 129 -14.55 2.28 4.54
N SER A 130 -14.67 2.14 5.86
CA SER A 130 -14.01 3.01 6.83
C SER A 130 -12.48 2.79 6.90
N LEU A 131 -11.78 3.68 7.61
CA LEU A 131 -10.33 3.52 7.87
C LEU A 131 -10.04 2.23 8.64
N GLN A 132 -10.89 1.89 9.60
CA GLN A 132 -10.81 0.59 10.29
C GLN A 132 -11.03 -0.58 9.31
N GLY A 133 -11.89 -0.41 8.30
CA GLY A 133 -12.03 -1.36 7.19
C GLY A 133 -10.74 -1.55 6.40
N GLN A 134 -9.93 -0.51 6.22
CA GLN A 134 -8.62 -0.61 5.56
C GLN A 134 -7.62 -1.42 6.40
N VAL A 135 -7.63 -1.25 7.73
CA VAL A 135 -6.83 -2.11 8.64
C VAL A 135 -7.27 -3.57 8.52
N LEU A 136 -8.57 -3.83 8.46
CA LEU A 136 -9.08 -5.19 8.32
C LEU A 136 -8.76 -5.83 6.96
N TRP A 137 -8.63 -5.04 5.89
CA TRP A 137 -8.12 -5.53 4.60
C TRP A 137 -6.67 -6.00 4.70
N ARG A 138 -5.83 -5.27 5.43
CA ARG A 138 -4.46 -5.70 5.75
C ARG A 138 -4.48 -7.03 6.50
N GLU A 139 -5.22 -7.10 7.61
CA GLU A 139 -5.28 -8.33 8.43
C GLU A 139 -5.87 -9.52 7.65
N PHE A 140 -6.83 -9.28 6.77
CA PHE A 140 -7.38 -10.30 5.89
C PHE A 140 -6.28 -10.93 5.01
N PHE A 141 -5.51 -10.12 4.29
CA PHE A 141 -4.45 -10.65 3.43
C PHE A 141 -3.34 -11.32 4.23
N TYR A 142 -2.94 -10.76 5.38
CA TYR A 142 -1.95 -11.38 6.27
C TYR A 142 -2.40 -12.75 6.76
N THR A 143 -3.64 -12.88 7.22
CA THR A 143 -4.20 -14.13 7.76
C THR A 143 -4.31 -15.22 6.68
N VAL A 144 -4.73 -14.83 5.47
CA VAL A 144 -4.83 -15.78 4.35
C VAL A 144 -3.43 -16.19 3.89
N ALA A 145 -2.52 -15.23 3.72
CA ALA A 145 -1.16 -15.50 3.26
C ALA A 145 -0.40 -16.42 4.23
N SER A 146 -0.51 -16.21 5.54
CA SER A 146 0.16 -17.04 6.55
C SER A 146 -0.27 -18.51 6.54
N SER A 147 -1.46 -18.78 5.99
CA SER A 147 -2.08 -20.11 5.99
C SER A 147 -2.09 -20.76 4.60
N THR A 148 -1.56 -20.09 3.57
CA THR A 148 -1.65 -20.53 2.17
C THR A 148 -0.25 -20.81 1.61
N PRO A 149 0.08 -22.06 1.27
CA PRO A 149 1.35 -22.37 0.62
C PRO A 149 1.41 -21.70 -0.75
N ASN A 150 2.61 -21.25 -1.14
CA ASN A 150 2.87 -20.61 -2.43
C ASN A 150 1.99 -19.38 -2.71
N PHE A 151 1.58 -18.62 -1.69
CA PHE A 151 0.65 -17.49 -1.83
C PHE A 151 1.06 -16.43 -2.88
N THR A 152 2.35 -16.23 -3.10
CA THR A 152 2.92 -15.29 -4.08
C THR A 152 3.11 -15.88 -5.48
N LYS A 153 2.73 -17.13 -5.69
CA LYS A 153 2.84 -17.83 -6.98
C LYS A 153 1.48 -18.29 -7.47
N MET A 154 1.36 -18.49 -8.78
CA MET A 154 0.19 -19.14 -9.36
C MET A 154 0.26 -20.65 -9.17
N GLU A 155 1.37 -21.27 -9.57
CA GLU A 155 1.53 -22.72 -9.50
C GLU A 155 1.65 -23.21 -8.04
N GLY A 156 0.89 -24.26 -7.71
CA GLY A 156 0.89 -24.85 -6.37
C GLY A 156 0.22 -24.01 -5.30
N ASN A 157 -0.47 -22.92 -5.67
CA ASN A 157 -1.25 -22.09 -4.77
C ASN A 157 -2.73 -22.54 -4.78
N PRO A 158 -3.27 -23.08 -3.66
CA PRO A 158 -4.57 -23.73 -3.64
C PRO A 158 -5.78 -22.80 -3.85
N ILE A 159 -5.59 -21.48 -3.70
CA ILE A 159 -6.67 -20.50 -3.88
C ILE A 159 -6.58 -19.76 -5.21
N CYS A 160 -5.49 -19.92 -5.97
CA CYS A 160 -5.24 -19.19 -7.20
C CYS A 160 -5.69 -20.02 -8.42
N LEU A 161 -6.51 -19.40 -9.27
CA LEU A 161 -6.88 -19.96 -10.56
C LEU A 161 -5.62 -20.10 -11.44
N GLN A 162 -5.53 -21.25 -12.11
CA GLN A 162 -4.47 -21.54 -13.07
C GLN A 162 -4.89 -21.00 -14.43
N ILE A 163 -4.32 -19.85 -14.81
CA ILE A 163 -4.65 -19.14 -16.04
C ILE A 163 -3.45 -19.23 -16.98
N GLN A 164 -3.72 -19.51 -18.25
CA GLN A 164 -2.70 -19.48 -19.31
C GLN A 164 -2.44 -18.01 -19.69
N TRP A 165 -1.59 -17.35 -18.91
CA TRP A 165 -1.10 -16.01 -19.20
C TRP A 165 -0.11 -16.03 -20.37
N TYR A 166 -0.01 -14.92 -21.10
CA TYR A 166 0.95 -14.77 -22.18
C TYR A 166 2.35 -14.50 -21.65
N HIS A 167 3.34 -15.00 -22.39
CA HIS A 167 4.72 -14.60 -22.23
C HIS A 167 5.06 -13.57 -23.31
N ASP A 168 4.90 -12.29 -22.96
CA ASP A 168 5.18 -11.15 -23.84
C ASP A 168 6.13 -10.17 -23.11
N PRO A 169 7.45 -10.39 -23.20
CA PRO A 169 8.42 -9.54 -22.51
C PRO A 169 8.45 -8.11 -23.06
N GLU A 170 8.08 -7.89 -24.33
CA GLU A 170 8.08 -6.55 -24.93
C GLU A 170 6.92 -5.72 -24.37
N ALA A 171 5.71 -6.29 -24.31
CA ALA A 171 4.56 -5.62 -23.73
C ALA A 171 4.73 -5.39 -22.21
N LEU A 172 5.33 -6.35 -21.49
CA LEU A 172 5.67 -6.19 -20.08
C LEU A 172 6.64 -5.02 -19.87
N GLU A 173 7.70 -4.93 -20.69
CA GLU A 173 8.68 -3.86 -20.56
C GLU A 173 8.06 -2.50 -20.86
N LYS A 174 7.24 -2.37 -21.91
CA LYS A 174 6.49 -1.13 -22.21
C LYS A 174 5.59 -0.71 -21.05
N TRP A 175 4.90 -1.67 -20.41
CA TRP A 175 4.10 -1.38 -19.22
C TRP A 175 4.96 -0.94 -18.04
N ARG A 176 6.08 -1.65 -17.79
CA ARG A 176 7.02 -1.35 -16.71
C ARG A 176 7.66 0.03 -16.86
N THR A 177 8.00 0.45 -18.08
CA THR A 177 8.70 1.70 -18.37
C THR A 177 7.80 2.87 -18.75
N ALA A 178 6.48 2.74 -18.58
CA ALA A 178 5.49 3.79 -18.92
C ALA A 178 5.50 4.19 -20.40
N GLN A 179 5.56 3.20 -21.29
CA GLN A 179 5.60 3.35 -22.75
C GLN A 179 4.49 2.54 -23.44
N THR A 180 3.33 2.42 -22.79
CA THR A 180 2.17 1.68 -23.32
C THR A 180 1.46 2.43 -24.45
N GLY A 181 1.65 3.75 -24.53
CA GLY A 181 0.93 4.62 -25.45
C GLY A 181 -0.47 5.02 -24.95
N PHE A 182 -0.83 4.62 -23.72
CA PHE A 182 -2.03 5.07 -23.03
C PHE A 182 -1.62 6.07 -21.94
N PRO A 183 -1.80 7.40 -22.15
CA PRO A 183 -1.27 8.42 -21.26
C PRO A 183 -1.64 8.22 -19.79
N TRP A 184 -2.85 7.73 -19.52
CA TRP A 184 -3.30 7.45 -18.16
C TRP A 184 -2.52 6.32 -17.47
N ILE A 185 -2.20 5.25 -18.19
CA ILE A 185 -1.41 4.14 -17.67
C ILE A 185 0.05 4.58 -17.50
N ASP A 186 0.57 5.29 -18.50
CA ASP A 186 1.95 5.76 -18.52
C ASP A 186 2.21 6.79 -17.40
N ALA A 187 1.28 7.72 -17.14
CA ALA A 187 1.36 8.66 -16.03
C ALA A 187 1.39 7.95 -14.66
N ILE A 188 0.54 6.92 -14.48
CA ILE A 188 0.53 6.14 -13.23
C ILE A 188 1.84 5.39 -13.03
N MET A 189 2.35 4.72 -14.07
CA MET A 189 3.60 3.97 -13.98
C MET A 189 4.81 4.90 -13.80
N THR A 190 4.75 6.12 -14.33
CA THR A 190 5.74 7.18 -14.08
C THR A 190 5.70 7.64 -12.63
N GLN A 191 4.51 7.93 -12.07
CA GLN A 191 4.36 8.29 -10.66
C GLN A 191 4.89 7.17 -9.75
N LEU A 192 4.56 5.91 -10.05
CA LEU A 192 5.05 4.77 -9.28
C LEU A 192 6.59 4.74 -9.23
N ARG A 193 7.25 4.97 -10.37
CA ARG A 193 8.72 4.96 -10.45
C ARG A 193 9.37 6.15 -9.76
N GLN A 194 8.77 7.33 -9.84
CA GLN A 194 9.33 8.57 -9.28
C GLN A 194 9.08 8.71 -7.78
N GLU A 195 7.87 8.33 -7.32
CA GLU A 195 7.43 8.60 -5.95
C GLU A 195 7.37 7.34 -5.08
N GLY A 196 7.41 6.15 -5.69
CA GLY A 196 7.29 4.87 -5.00
C GLY A 196 5.92 4.65 -4.33
N TRP A 197 4.91 5.43 -4.69
CA TRP A 197 3.55 5.27 -4.18
C TRP A 197 2.53 5.72 -5.23
N ILE A 198 1.46 4.93 -5.39
CA ILE A 198 0.31 5.29 -6.20
C ILE A 198 -1.00 4.96 -5.47
N HIS A 199 -2.02 5.77 -5.73
CA HIS A 199 -3.34 5.61 -5.15
C HIS A 199 -3.96 4.25 -5.53
N HIS A 200 -4.80 3.68 -4.66
CA HIS A 200 -5.35 2.34 -4.87
C HIS A 200 -6.12 2.20 -6.20
N LEU A 201 -6.85 3.24 -6.65
CA LEU A 201 -7.53 3.20 -7.96
C LEU A 201 -6.55 3.23 -9.14
N ALA A 202 -5.40 3.89 -8.99
CA ALA A 202 -4.32 3.84 -9.96
C ALA A 202 -3.72 2.43 -10.03
N ARG A 203 -3.48 1.78 -8.88
CA ARG A 203 -3.08 0.36 -8.81
C ARG A 203 -4.09 -0.53 -9.54
N HIS A 204 -5.39 -0.31 -9.33
CA HIS A 204 -6.44 -1.06 -10.02
C HIS A 204 -6.38 -0.90 -11.54
N ALA A 205 -6.17 0.33 -12.03
CA ALA A 205 -6.11 0.62 -13.46
C ALA A 205 -4.94 -0.11 -14.14
N VAL A 206 -3.71 0.04 -13.60
CA VAL A 206 -2.51 -0.55 -14.21
C VAL A 206 -2.46 -2.07 -14.05
N ALA A 207 -2.95 -2.62 -12.94
CA ALA A 207 -3.02 -4.07 -12.75
C ALA A 207 -4.08 -4.71 -13.65
N CYS A 208 -5.25 -4.07 -13.82
CA CYS A 208 -6.26 -4.53 -14.76
C CYS A 208 -5.73 -4.50 -16.20
N PHE A 209 -5.05 -3.41 -16.58
CA PHE A 209 -4.46 -3.26 -17.93
C PHE A 209 -3.44 -4.37 -18.22
N LEU A 210 -2.50 -4.62 -17.30
CA LEU A 210 -1.48 -5.65 -17.47
C LEU A 210 -2.06 -7.07 -17.57
N THR A 211 -3.08 -7.37 -16.76
CA THR A 211 -3.60 -8.72 -16.62
C THR A 211 -4.83 -8.94 -17.51
N ARG A 212 -6.01 -9.15 -16.91
CA ARG A 212 -7.24 -9.57 -17.60
C ARG A 212 -7.92 -8.49 -18.45
N GLY A 213 -7.41 -7.27 -18.45
CA GLY A 213 -8.00 -6.13 -19.15
C GLY A 213 -7.54 -6.04 -20.60
N ASP A 214 -6.21 -5.98 -20.81
CA ASP A 214 -5.65 -5.62 -22.11
C ASP A 214 -4.47 -6.52 -22.52
N LEU A 215 -3.40 -6.64 -21.71
CA LEU A 215 -2.16 -7.30 -22.13
C LEU A 215 -2.14 -8.83 -21.89
N TRP A 216 -2.99 -9.35 -21.00
CA TRP A 216 -3.07 -10.77 -20.65
C TRP A 216 -1.75 -11.38 -20.11
N ILE A 217 -0.96 -10.57 -19.41
CA ILE A 217 0.30 -10.97 -18.77
C ILE A 217 0.05 -11.41 -17.31
N SER A 218 0.88 -12.32 -16.78
CA SER A 218 0.71 -12.84 -15.43
C SER A 218 0.79 -11.73 -14.38
N TRP A 219 -0.09 -11.83 -13.39
CA TRP A 219 -0.08 -10.96 -12.22
C TRP A 219 1.21 -11.10 -11.39
N GLU A 220 1.93 -12.22 -11.51
CA GLU A 220 3.23 -12.43 -10.87
C GLU A 220 4.29 -11.46 -11.41
N GLU A 221 4.25 -11.10 -12.69
CA GLU A 221 5.18 -10.14 -13.28
C GLU A 221 4.87 -8.72 -12.80
N GLY A 222 3.58 -8.35 -12.75
CA GLY A 222 3.15 -7.08 -12.17
C GLY A 222 3.52 -6.97 -10.69
N MET A 223 3.38 -8.06 -9.94
CA MET A 223 3.76 -8.14 -8.53
C MET A 223 5.25 -7.84 -8.33
N LYS A 224 6.14 -8.42 -9.13
CA LYS A 224 7.60 -8.16 -9.07
C LYS A 224 7.93 -6.69 -9.34
N VAL A 225 7.28 -6.08 -10.33
CA VAL A 225 7.49 -4.63 -10.61
C VAL A 225 7.00 -3.77 -9.44
N PHE A 226 5.87 -4.13 -8.83
CA PHE A 226 5.36 -3.43 -7.65
C PHE A 226 6.24 -3.65 -6.42
N GLU A 227 6.85 -4.84 -6.28
CA GLU A 227 7.80 -5.15 -5.21
C GLU A 227 9.09 -4.32 -5.32
N GLU A 228 9.55 -4.06 -6.54
CA GLU A 228 10.72 -3.21 -6.81
C GLU A 228 10.44 -1.73 -6.55
N LEU A 229 9.24 -1.24 -6.90
CA LEU A 229 8.97 0.20 -6.96
C LEU A 229 8.16 0.74 -5.78
N LEU A 230 7.27 -0.04 -5.16
CA LEU A 230 6.42 0.46 -4.07
C LEU A 230 7.19 0.54 -2.75
N LEU A 231 7.15 1.71 -2.11
CA LEU A 231 7.59 1.92 -0.74
C LEU A 231 6.73 1.16 0.29
N ASP A 232 5.52 0.77 -0.10
CA ASP A 232 4.60 -0.04 0.71
C ASP A 232 4.39 -1.44 0.13
N ALA A 233 5.35 -1.94 -0.64
CA ALA A 233 5.41 -3.32 -1.07
C ALA A 233 5.42 -4.24 0.15
N ASP A 234 4.33 -4.99 0.32
CA ASP A 234 4.15 -5.94 1.40
C ASP A 234 3.83 -7.31 0.82
N TYR A 235 4.53 -8.35 1.29
CA TYR A 235 4.40 -9.72 0.78
C TYR A 235 2.94 -10.18 0.65
N SER A 236 2.14 -9.97 1.70
CA SER A 236 0.77 -10.49 1.77
C SER A 236 -0.19 -9.58 1.00
N ILE A 237 -0.05 -8.27 1.18
CA ILE A 237 -0.97 -7.30 0.58
C ILE A 237 -0.73 -7.20 -0.93
N ASN A 238 0.52 -7.19 -1.39
CA ASN A 238 0.86 -7.07 -2.81
C ASN A 238 0.31 -8.29 -3.58
N ALA A 239 0.68 -9.50 -3.17
CA ALA A 239 0.18 -10.73 -3.82
C ALA A 239 -1.33 -10.87 -3.76
N GLY A 240 -1.93 -10.59 -2.59
CA GLY A 240 -3.37 -10.65 -2.40
C GLY A 240 -4.15 -9.70 -3.32
N ASN A 241 -3.68 -8.46 -3.47
CA ASN A 241 -4.29 -7.49 -4.38
C ASN A 241 -4.06 -7.82 -5.85
N TRP A 242 -2.88 -8.32 -6.22
CA TRP A 242 -2.61 -8.77 -7.60
C TRP A 242 -3.53 -9.91 -8.01
N MET A 243 -3.66 -10.94 -7.17
CA MET A 243 -4.62 -12.03 -7.39
C MET A 243 -6.08 -11.55 -7.46
N TRP A 244 -6.44 -10.54 -6.64
CA TRP A 244 -7.78 -9.94 -6.70
C TRP A 244 -8.02 -9.23 -8.04
N LEU A 245 -7.08 -8.39 -8.48
CA LEU A 245 -7.24 -7.53 -9.65
C LEU A 245 -7.17 -8.29 -10.97
N SER A 246 -6.36 -9.35 -11.02
CA SER A 246 -6.31 -10.31 -12.13
C SER A 246 -7.52 -11.26 -12.17
N ALA A 247 -8.37 -11.21 -11.14
CA ALA A 247 -9.46 -12.16 -10.91
C ALA A 247 -8.99 -13.62 -10.78
N SER A 248 -7.78 -13.82 -10.27
CA SER A 248 -7.20 -15.14 -9.99
C SER A 248 -7.60 -15.70 -8.63
N ALA A 249 -7.91 -14.85 -7.64
CA ALA A 249 -8.47 -15.25 -6.35
C ALA A 249 -9.33 -14.12 -5.75
N PHE A 250 -10.17 -14.44 -4.76
CA PHE A 250 -11.05 -13.53 -4.00
C PHE A 250 -12.16 -12.82 -4.80
N PHE A 251 -11.89 -12.42 -6.04
CA PHE A 251 -12.80 -11.72 -6.93
C PHE A 251 -12.91 -12.43 -8.28
N HIS A 252 -14.14 -12.78 -8.68
CA HIS A 252 -14.37 -13.61 -9.87
C HIS A 252 -15.17 -12.91 -10.97
N LYS A 253 -15.53 -11.61 -10.81
CA LYS A 253 -16.29 -10.86 -11.83
C LYS A 253 -15.37 -10.24 -12.87
N TYR A 254 -14.73 -11.09 -13.68
CA TYR A 254 -13.72 -10.71 -14.67
C TYR A 254 -14.24 -9.78 -15.80
N THR A 255 -15.56 -9.68 -15.99
CA THR A 255 -16.16 -8.76 -16.98
C THR A 255 -16.11 -7.28 -16.58
N ARG A 256 -15.76 -6.96 -15.34
CA ARG A 256 -15.58 -5.57 -14.88
C ARG A 256 -14.17 -5.07 -15.23
N ILE A 257 -13.97 -4.66 -16.48
CA ILE A 257 -12.68 -4.16 -16.98
C ILE A 257 -12.61 -2.64 -16.88
N PHE A 258 -11.46 -2.11 -16.48
CA PHE A 258 -11.19 -0.68 -16.48
C PHE A 258 -10.80 -0.25 -17.90
N CYS A 259 -11.56 0.68 -18.49
CA CYS A 259 -11.17 1.27 -19.77
C CYS A 259 -10.06 2.30 -19.54
N PRO A 260 -8.84 2.12 -20.09
CA PRO A 260 -7.68 2.99 -19.81
C PRO A 260 -7.90 4.44 -20.24
N VAL A 261 -8.79 4.69 -21.21
CA VAL A 261 -9.14 6.04 -21.68
C VAL A 261 -10.28 6.66 -20.86
N ARG A 262 -11.42 5.95 -20.76
CA ARG A 262 -12.63 6.50 -20.12
C ARG A 262 -12.47 6.67 -18.62
N PHE A 263 -11.69 5.80 -17.98
CA PHE A 263 -11.44 5.88 -16.55
C PHE A 263 -10.64 7.15 -16.21
N GLY A 264 -9.54 7.43 -16.91
CA GLY A 264 -8.77 8.66 -16.77
C GLY A 264 -9.63 9.89 -16.97
N ARG A 265 -10.34 9.99 -18.10
CA ARG A 265 -11.22 11.14 -18.40
C ARG A 265 -12.34 11.38 -17.37
N ARG A 266 -12.83 10.34 -16.70
CA ARG A 266 -13.84 10.49 -15.64
C ARG A 266 -13.21 10.95 -14.32
N THR A 267 -11.98 10.52 -14.07
CA THR A 267 -11.22 10.73 -12.84
C THR A 267 -10.60 12.13 -12.84
N ASP A 268 -10.01 12.51 -13.96
CA ASP A 268 -9.44 13.83 -14.21
C ASP A 268 -9.85 14.32 -15.61
N PRO A 269 -11.00 15.01 -15.74
CA PRO A 269 -11.49 15.50 -17.02
C PRO A 269 -10.59 16.57 -17.67
N GLN A 270 -9.75 17.25 -16.88
CA GLN A 270 -8.87 18.31 -17.35
C GLN A 270 -7.47 17.80 -17.71
N GLY A 271 -7.10 16.60 -17.28
CA GLY A 271 -5.79 16.01 -17.54
C GLY A 271 -4.66 16.74 -16.80
N GLN A 272 -4.92 17.23 -15.58
CA GLN A 272 -3.89 17.82 -14.72
C GLN A 272 -2.89 16.78 -14.17
N TYR A 273 -3.30 15.51 -14.08
CA TYR A 273 -2.46 14.39 -13.64
C TYR A 273 -1.60 13.80 -14.75
N LEU A 274 -2.01 13.98 -16.02
CA LEU A 274 -1.27 13.56 -17.20
C LEU A 274 -0.11 14.52 -17.50
#